data_AF-A0A926B7Q4-F1
#
_entry.id   AF-A0A926B7Q4-F1
#
_cell.length_a   1.000
_cell.length_b   1.000
_cell.length_c   1.000
_cell.angle_alpha   90.00
_cell.angle_beta   90.00
_cell.angle_gamma   90.00
#
_symmetry.space_group_name_H-M   'P 1'
#
loop_
_entity.id
_entity.type
_entity.pdbx_description
1 polymer ?
#
loop_
_entity_poly.entity_id
_entity_poly.type
_entity_poly.pdbx_seq_one_letter_code
_entity_poly.pdbx_strand_id
1 'polypeptide(L)' 'MRLVKNMTQEELGERIGVSYQQVQKYETGANRISASRLYWIATEFGMRPGWFFEELEMVRL' A
#
# COMPACT_ATOMS: atom_id res chain seq x y z
N MET A 1 2.61 -2.64 6.58
CA MET A 1 2.12 -3.93 6.01
C MET A 1 3.27 -4.84 5.58
N ARG A 2 4.12 -4.46 4.60
CA ARG A 2 5.21 -5.35 4.11
C ARG A 2 6.19 -5.80 5.19
N LEU A 3 6.51 -4.94 6.16
CA LEU A 3 7.40 -5.25 7.27
C LEU A 3 6.86 -6.36 8.18
N VAL A 4 5.54 -6.41 8.38
CA VAL A 4 4.87 -7.46 9.18
C VAL A 4 4.98 -8.82 8.50
N LYS A 5 5.10 -8.85 7.17
CA LYS A 5 5.32 -10.06 6.37
C LYS A 5 6.81 -10.32 6.05
N ASN A 6 7.76 -9.57 6.65
CA ASN A 6 9.19 -9.63 6.33
C ASN A 6 9.53 -9.46 4.84
N MET A 7 8.74 -8.66 4.11
CA MET A 7 8.95 -8.40 2.68
C MET A 7 9.82 -7.17 2.45
N THR A 8 10.75 -7.28 1.51
CA THR A 8 11.53 -6.19 0.93
C THR A 8 10.65 -5.30 0.03
N GLN A 9 11.16 -4.12 -0.36
CA GLN A 9 10.46 -3.24 -1.29
C GLN A 9 10.40 -3.82 -2.72
N GLU A 10 11.43 -4.58 -3.10
CA GLU A 10 11.50 -5.26 -4.39
C GLU A 10 10.44 -6.36 -4.49
N GLU A 11 10.35 -7.23 -3.49
CA GLU A 11 9.32 -8.29 -3.44
C GLU A 11 7.90 -7.71 -3.48
N LEU A 12 7.63 -6.62 -2.75
CA LEU A 12 6.32 -5.96 -2.82
C LEU A 12 6.07 -5.38 -4.22
N GLY A 13 7.09 -4.75 -4.81
CA GLY A 13 7.01 -4.16 -6.14
C GLY A 13 6.63 -5.19 -7.20
N GLU A 14 7.30 -6.34 -7.21
CA GLU A 14 6.99 -7.47 -8.09
C GLU A 14 5.53 -7.94 -7.93
N ARG A 15 5.08 -8.11 -6.68
CA ARG A 15 3.72 -8.58 -6.38
C ARG A 15 2.62 -7.61 -6.83
N ILE A 16 2.86 -6.31 -6.75
CA ILE A 16 1.86 -5.28 -7.12
C ILE A 16 2.12 -4.63 -8.49
N GLY A 17 3.09 -5.14 -9.24
CA GLY A 17 3.44 -4.70 -10.60
C GLY A 17 3.99 -3.28 -10.68
N VAL A 18 4.89 -2.89 -9.77
CA VAL A 18 5.61 -1.61 -9.79
C VAL A 18 7.08 -1.81 -9.42
N SER A 19 7.95 -0.84 -9.74
CA SER A 19 9.37 -0.94 -9.36
C SER A 19 9.59 -0.73 -7.85
N TYR A 20 10.73 -1.20 -7.32
CA TYR A 20 11.10 -0.95 -5.93
C TYR A 20 11.15 0.56 -5.60
N GLN A 21 11.63 1.40 -6.54
CA GLN A 21 11.66 2.86 -6.33
C GLN A 21 10.25 3.43 -6.21
N GLN A 22 9.28 2.86 -6.93
CA GLN A 22 7.90 3.29 -6.84
C GLN A 22 7.29 2.89 -5.49
N VAL A 23 7.59 1.69 -5.00
CA VAL A 23 7.24 1.29 -3.62
C VAL A 23 7.85 2.25 -2.61
N GLN A 24 9.14 2.57 -2.74
CA GLN A 24 9.80 3.53 -1.86
C GLN A 24 9.09 4.90 -1.87
N LYS A 25 8.69 5.41 -3.04
CA LYS A 25 7.94 6.69 -3.16
C LYS A 25 6.54 6.62 -2.54
N TYR A 26 5.91 5.46 -2.53
CA TYR A 26 4.66 5.25 -1.81
C TYR A 26 4.88 5.28 -0.29
N GLU A 27 5.92 4.62 0.20
CA GLU A 27 6.23 4.56 1.64
C GLU A 27 6.68 5.91 2.22
N THR A 28 7.35 6.74 1.43
CA THR A 28 7.76 8.09 1.84
C THR A 28 6.71 9.16 1.58
N GLY A 29 5.58 8.80 0.95
CA GLY A 29 4.54 9.75 0.56
C GLY A 29 4.94 10.71 -0.58
N ALA A 30 6.11 10.51 -1.21
CA ALA A 30 6.55 11.32 -2.33
C ALA A 30 5.63 11.20 -3.56
N ASN A 31 5.01 10.03 -3.74
CA ASN A 31 4.00 9.79 -4.77
C ASN A 31 2.66 9.44 -4.16
N ARG A 32 1.57 10.01 -4.72
CA ARG A 32 0.21 9.54 -4.46
C ARG A 32 0.00 8.13 -5.02
N ILE A 33 -0.80 7.36 -4.30
CA ILE A 33 -1.22 6.02 -4.71
C ILE A 33 -2.60 6.13 -5.36
N SER A 34 -2.78 5.56 -6.55
CA SER A 34 -4.12 5.49 -7.17
C SER A 34 -5.02 4.51 -6.42
N ALA A 35 -6.34 4.71 -6.49
CA ALA A 35 -7.31 3.80 -5.88
C ALA A 35 -7.16 2.35 -6.40
N SER A 36 -6.90 2.18 -7.70
CA SER A 36 -6.61 0.87 -8.29
C SER A 36 -5.39 0.20 -7.68
N ARG A 37 -4.35 0.96 -7.32
CA ARG A 37 -3.14 0.41 -6.71
C ARG A 37 -3.37 0.08 -5.24
N LEU A 38 -4.13 0.89 -4.50
CA LEU A 38 -4.58 0.56 -3.15
C LEU A 38 -5.37 -0.75 -3.12
N TYR A 39 -6.23 -1.00 -4.12
CA TYR A 39 -6.95 -2.27 -4.26
C TYR A 39 -6.00 -3.47 -4.37
N TRP A 40 -4.99 -3.39 -5.24
CA TRP A 40 -4.00 -4.46 -5.41
C TRP A 40 -3.16 -4.69 -4.17
N ILE A 41 -2.73 -3.62 -3.50
CA ILE A 41 -2.00 -3.72 -2.23
C ILE A 41 -2.88 -4.39 -1.18
N ALA A 42 -4.14 -3.97 -1.02
CA ALA A 42 -5.06 -4.60 -0.08
C ALA A 42 -5.22 -6.10 -0.36
N THR A 43 -5.36 -6.47 -1.64
CA THR A 43 -5.48 -7.86 -2.09
C THR A 43 -4.25 -8.68 -1.70
N GLU A 44 -3.03 -8.17 -1.92
CA GLU A 44 -1.77 -8.84 -1.56
C GLU A 44 -1.65 -9.11 -0.04
N PHE A 45 -2.23 -8.23 0.77
CA PHE A 45 -2.26 -8.38 2.23
C PHE A 45 -3.49 -9.12 2.75
N GLY A 46 -4.43 -9.55 1.89
CA GLY A 46 -5.67 -10.21 2.30
C GLY A 46 -6.63 -9.28 3.04
N MET A 47 -6.58 -7.98 2.74
CA MET A 47 -7.33 -6.92 3.40
C MET A 47 -8.37 -6.32 2.47
N ARG A 48 -9.37 -5.65 3.05
CA ARG A 48 -10.31 -4.83 2.28
C ARG A 48 -9.67 -3.47 1.96
N PRO A 49 -9.85 -2.88 0.77
CA PRO A 49 -9.30 -1.56 0.44
C PRO A 49 -9.72 -0.45 1.42
N GLY A 50 -10.90 -0.59 2.04
CA GLY A 50 -11.39 0.35 3.06
C GLY A 50 -10.48 0.50 4.28
N TRP A 51 -9.64 -0.50 4.57
CA TRP A 51 -8.70 -0.46 5.71
C TRP A 51 -7.76 0.76 5.67
N PHE A 52 -7.37 1.21 4.47
CA PHE A 52 -6.52 2.39 4.30
C PHE A 52 -7.17 3.71 4.74
N PHE A 53 -8.48 3.73 4.98
CA PHE A 53 -9.26 4.93 5.23
C PHE A 53 -9.91 4.94 6.62
N GLU A 54 -9.71 3.90 7.45
CA GLU A 54 -10.31 3.79 8.78
C GLU A 54 -9.99 4.99 9.69
N GLU A 55 -8.74 5.49 9.65
CA GLU A 55 -8.34 6.68 10.41
C GLU A 55 -8.94 7.98 9.86
N LEU A 56 -9.19 8.07 8.55
CA LEU A 56 -9.83 9.24 7.95
C LEU A 56 -11.31 9.34 8.31
N GLU A 57 -11.97 8.20 8.58
CA GLU A 57 -13.34 8.18 9.09
C GLU A 57 -13.42 8.66 10.55
N MET A 58 -12.40 8.37 11.36
CA MET A 58 -12.35 8.77 12.78
C MET A 58 -12.17 10.28 12.99
N VAL A 59 -11.55 10.99 12.05
CA VAL A 59 -11.31 12.45 12.13
C VAL A 59 -12.54 13.28 11.72
N ARG A 60 -13.63 12.62 11.28
CA ARG A 60 -14.85 13.28 10.79
C ARG A 60 -15.94 13.50 11.85
N LEU A 61 -15.62 13.37 13.14
CA LEU A 61 -16.49 13.66 14.29
C LEU A 61 -16.08 14.99 14.96
#